data_AF-A0A137QPF7-F1
#
_entry.id   AF-A0A137QPF7-F1
#
_cell.length_a   1.000
_cell.length_b   1.000
_cell.length_c   1.000
_cell.angle_alpha   90.00
_cell.angle_beta   90.00
_cell.angle_gamma   90.00
#
_symmetry.space_group_name_H-M   'P 1'
#
loop_
_entity.id
_entity.type
_entity.pdbx_description
1 polymer ?
#
loop_
_entity_poly.entity_id
_entity_poly.type
_entity_poly.pdbx_seq_one_letter_code
_entity_poly.pdbx_strand_id
1 'polypeptide(L)' 'MLKDRARKLCPKFIRPYKVIESYLDMSNYKLDLPQALVNHRIHLVFYVSLLRPFNESDDILFLD' A
#
# COMPACT_ATOMS: atom_id res chain seq x y z
N MET A 1 -20.84 8.88 -17.52
CA MET A 1 -20.46 7.45 -17.40
C MET A 1 -19.09 7.27 -18.04
N LEU A 2 -18.05 6.95 -17.27
CA LEU A 2 -16.69 6.85 -17.80
C LEU A 2 -16.45 5.40 -18.25
N LYS A 3 -16.54 5.21 -19.57
CA LYS A 3 -16.36 3.96 -20.30
C LYS A 3 -15.03 3.28 -19.95
N ASP A 4 -15.10 1.96 -19.75
CA ASP A 4 -14.06 0.93 -19.83
C ASP A 4 -12.63 1.43 -20.12
N ARG A 5 -11.91 1.82 -19.07
CA ARG A 5 -10.44 1.86 -19.12
C ARG A 5 -9.92 0.55 -18.57
N ALA A 6 -9.32 -0.26 -19.43
CA ALA A 6 -8.71 -1.53 -19.05
C ALA A 6 -7.64 -1.30 -17.96
N ARG A 7 -7.93 -1.72 -16.73
CA ARG A 7 -7.01 -1.63 -15.57
C ARG A 7 -5.91 -2.71 -15.57
N LYS A 8 -5.73 -3.44 -16.68
CA LYS A 8 -4.92 -4.68 -16.73
C LYS A 8 -3.44 -4.47 -16.37
N LEU A 9 -2.94 -3.23 -16.46
CA LEU A 9 -1.53 -2.89 -16.18
C LEU A 9 -1.36 -1.78 -15.12
N CYS A 10 -2.43 -1.32 -14.47
CA CYS A 10 -2.29 -0.34 -13.41
C CYS A 10 -1.79 -1.03 -12.13
N PRO A 11 -0.77 -0.48 -11.44
CA PRO A 11 -0.35 -1.00 -10.15
C PRO A 11 -1.52 -1.07 -9.19
N LYS A 12 -1.73 -2.24 -8.59
CA LYS A 12 -2.80 -2.46 -7.59
C LYS A 12 -2.46 -1.87 -6.22
N PHE A 13 -1.16 -1.81 -5.90
CA PHE A 13 -0.63 -1.30 -4.65
C PHE A 13 0.34 -0.15 -4.93
N ILE A 14 0.40 0.82 -4.03
CA ILE A 14 1.23 2.02 -4.18
C ILE A 14 2.28 1.98 -3.09
N ARG A 15 3.53 1.71 -3.46
CA ARG A 15 4.70 1.73 -2.58
C ARG A 15 4.59 0.83 -1.32
N PRO A 16 5.73 0.50 -0.70
CA PRO A 16 5.74 0.02 0.67
C PRO A 16 5.62 1.19 1.65
N TYR A 17 4.90 0.96 2.75
CA TYR A 17 4.82 1.88 3.88
C TYR A 17 5.16 1.14 5.17
N LYS A 18 5.77 1.86 6.12
CA LYS A 18 6.10 1.29 7.42
C LYS A 18 4.84 1.22 8.30
N VAL A 19 4.71 0.15 9.06
CA VAL A 19 3.66 0.04 10.10
C VAL A 19 4.14 0.76 11.35
N ILE A 20 3.36 1.73 11.82
CA ILE A 20 3.64 2.48 13.06
C ILE A 20 3.02 1.77 14.25
N GLU A 21 1.75 1.37 14.13
CA GLU A 21 0.98 0.71 15.20
C GLU A 21 0.13 -0.43 14.63
N SER A 22 -0.09 -1.47 15.44
CA SER A 22 -0.95 -2.61 15.11
C SER A 22 -2.10 -2.74 16.11
N TYR A 23 -3.32 -2.77 15.61
CA TYR A 23 -4.55 -3.00 16.38
C TYR A 23 -5.06 -4.42 16.09
N LEU A 24 -4.46 -5.41 16.76
CA LEU A 24 -4.68 -6.83 16.50
C LEU A 24 -6.15 -7.24 16.67
N ASP A 25 -6.82 -6.71 17.69
CA ASP A 25 -8.24 -7.03 17.99
C ASP A 25 -9.17 -6.73 16.82
N MET A 26 -8.85 -5.70 16.02
CA MET A 26 -9.63 -5.29 14.87
C MET A 26 -8.96 -5.63 13.53
N SER A 27 -7.83 -6.34 13.56
CA SER A 27 -7.01 -6.64 12.38
C SER A 27 -6.68 -5.40 11.53
N ASN A 28 -6.42 -4.28 12.21
CA ASN A 28 -6.10 -3.00 11.59
C ASN A 28 -4.65 -2.60 11.87
N TYR A 29 -4.04 -1.88 10.93
CA TYR A 29 -2.68 -1.39 11.03
C TYR A 29 -2.63 0.09 10.68
N LYS A 30 -1.89 0.87 11.47
CA LYS A 30 -1.60 2.27 11.19
C LYS A 30 -0.29 2.36 10.42
N LEU A 31 -0.32 3.03 9.27
CA LEU A 31 0.83 3.19 8.38
C LEU A 31 1.42 4.60 8.49
N ASP A 32 2.74 4.67 8.25
CA ASP A 32 3.46 5.91 8.01
C ASP A 32 3.23 6.38 6.58
N LEU A 33 2.19 7.20 6.39
CA LEU A 33 1.85 7.75 5.08
C LEU A 33 2.50 9.13 4.89
N PRO A 34 2.99 9.44 3.68
CA PRO A 34 3.43 10.78 3.33
C PRO A 34 2.34 11.83 3.58
N GLN A 35 2.75 13.00 4.09
CA GLN A 35 1.83 14.11 4.38
C GLN A 35 0.98 14.51 3.18
N ALA A 36 1.50 14.36 1.95
CA ALA A 36 0.72 14.59 0.73
C ALA A 36 -0.57 13.75 0.70
N LEU A 37 -0.51 12.46 1.05
CA LEU A 37 -1.68 11.56 1.09
C LEU A 37 -2.64 11.94 2.21
N VAL A 38 -2.10 12.32 3.37
CA VAL A 38 -2.89 12.79 4.52
C VAL A 38 -3.65 14.08 4.17
N ASN A 39 -3.00 15.00 3.44
CA ASN A 39 -3.63 16.24 2.96
C ASN A 39 -4.79 15.95 1.98
N HIS A 40 -4.72 14.83 1.25
CA HIS A 40 -5.81 14.31 0.43
C HIS A 40 -6.86 13.51 1.22
N ARG A 41 -6.84 13.59 2.57
CA ARG A 41 -7.79 12.94 3.49
C ARG A 41 -7.75 11.41 3.44
N ILE A 42 -6.61 10.83 3.08
CA ILE A 42 -6.42 9.39 3.19
C ILE A 42 -6.22 9.03 4.67
N HIS A 43 -6.99 8.06 5.15
CA HIS A 43 -6.85 7.53 6.50
C HIS A 43 -5.53 6.79 6.67
N LEU A 44 -4.91 6.92 7.85
CA LEU A 44 -3.66 6.24 8.19
C LEU A 44 -3.85 4.77 8.56
N VAL A 45 -5.06 4.39 8.94
CA VAL A 45 -5.40 3.06 9.46
C VAL A 45 -6.09 2.24 8.38
N PHE A 46 -5.58 1.04 8.14
CA PHE A 46 -6.08 0.12 7.13
C PHE A 46 -6.33 -1.26 7.71
N TYR A 47 -7.39 -1.89 7.23
CA TYR A 47 -7.68 -3.29 7.52
C TYR A 47 -6.70 -4.20 6.76
N VAL A 48 -6.29 -5.31 7.39
CA VAL A 48 -5.25 -6.23 6.87
C VAL A 48 -5.51 -6.72 5.44
N SER A 49 -6.77 -6.89 5.03
CA SER A 49 -7.09 -7.36 3.66
C SER A 49 -6.74 -6.37 2.55
N LEU A 50 -6.51 -5.10 2.89
CA LEU A 50 -6.07 -4.06 1.96
C LEU A 50 -4.55 -3.95 1.88
N LEU A 51 -3.83 -4.64 2.76
CA LEU A 51 -2.37 -4.60 2.85
C LEU A 51 -1.74 -5.84 2.23
N ARG A 52 -0.49 -5.70 1.82
CA ARG A 52 0.38 -6.83 1.45
C ARG A 52 1.75 -6.64 2.08
N PRO A 53 2.36 -7.70 2.62
CA PRO A 53 3.76 -7.68 2.99
C PRO A 53 4.61 -7.25 1.78
N PHE A 54 5.53 -6.33 2.03
CA PHE A 54 6.53 -5.97 1.03
C PHE A 54 7.71 -6.92 1.16
N ASN A 55 8.07 -7.56 0.06
CA ASN A 55 9.28 -8.36 -0.06
C ASN A 55 10.23 -7.57 -0.97
N GLU A 56 11.45 -7.35 -0.50
CA GLU A 56 12.49 -6.76 -1.34
C GLU A 56 12.79 -7.66 -2.54
N SER A 57 13.09 -7.04 -3.68
CA SER A 57 13.48 -7.75 -4.89
C SER A 57 14.89 -8.31 -4.69
N ASP A 58 15.11 -9.56 -5.08
CA ASP A 58 16.45 -10.14 -5.15
C ASP A 58 17.18 -9.56 -6.38
N ASP A 59 17.70 -8.34 -6.23
CA ASP A 59 18.35 -7.58 -7.30
C ASP A 59 19.62 -8.27 -7.84
N ILE A 60 20.11 -9.29 -7.13
CA ILE A 60 21.22 -10.17 -7.54
C ILE A 60 20.90 -10.91 -8.85
N LEU A 61 19.63 -11.19 -9.14
CA LEU A 61 19.21 -11.95 -10.33
C LEU A 61 19.19 -11.13 -11.62
N PHE A 62 19.35 -9.80 -11.54
CA PHE A 62 19.25 -8.88 -12.67
C PHE A 62 20.50 -8.02 -12.84
N LEU A 63 21.66 -8.50 -12.37
CA LEU A 63 22.93 -7.82 -12.58
C LEU A 63 23.42 -8.08 -14.03
N ASP A 64 23.39 -7.03 -14.87
CA ASP A 64 24.04 -6.98 -16.20
C ASP A 64 25.56 -6.80 -16.07
#